data_AF-A0A9X0R3E1-F1
#
_entry.id   AF-A0A9X0R3E1-F1
#
_cell.length_a   1.000
_cell.length_b   1.000
_cell.length_c   1.000
_cell.angle_alpha   90.00
_cell.angle_beta   90.00
_cell.angle_gamma   90.00
#
_symmetry.space_group_name_H-M   'P 1'
#
loop_
_entity.id
_entity.type
_entity.pdbx_description
1 polymer ?
#
loop_
_entity_poly.entity_id
_entity_poly.type
_entity_poly.pdbx_seq_one_letter_code
_entity_poly.pdbx_strand_id
1 'polypeptide(L)'
;MQHFASFLDISERVARERDLREAKETLDRRVAARTERLRQANERLQEEVKRRQRTEAALRDALAPGQEDIRYRDFLVREVHHRAKNALQLAVALLSEQARHVDSPACRDALEAAMGRLRRVGGVHALLTYQSGTPDVIDCPDYLRRLCREMEGSLSLSGERVTLEVDARRRRCGVRTSWSHSA
;
A
#
# COMPACT_ATOMS: atom_id res chain seq x y z
N MET A 1 -63.33 -25.78 -66.82
CA MET A 1 -61.90 -25.82 -66.40
C MET A 1 -61.54 -24.83 -65.28
N GLN A 2 -62.23 -23.69 -65.12
CA GLN A 2 -61.91 -22.69 -64.08
C GLN A 2 -62.04 -23.17 -62.61
N HIS A 3 -63.00 -24.05 -62.32
CA HIS A 3 -63.22 -24.54 -60.95
C HIS A 3 -62.13 -25.50 -60.43
N PHE A 4 -61.43 -26.22 -61.32
CA PHE A 4 -60.39 -27.18 -60.91
C PHE A 4 -59.08 -26.48 -60.53
N ALA A 5 -58.76 -25.37 -61.22
CA ALA A 5 -57.60 -24.53 -60.90
C ALA A 5 -57.76 -23.82 -59.54
N SER A 6 -58.97 -23.37 -59.21
CA SER A 6 -59.28 -22.78 -57.90
C SER A 6 -59.14 -23.81 -56.76
N PHE A 7 -59.48 -25.08 -56.99
CA PHE A 7 -59.34 -26.13 -56.00
C PHE A 7 -57.87 -26.50 -55.71
N LEU A 8 -57.01 -26.52 -56.75
CA LEU A 8 -55.56 -26.67 -56.55
C LEU A 8 -54.95 -25.50 -55.76
N ASP A 9 -55.36 -24.27 -56.06
CA ASP A 9 -54.90 -23.06 -55.37
C ASP A 9 -55.32 -23.04 -53.89
N ILE A 10 -56.55 -23.46 -53.59
CA ILE A 10 -57.03 -23.61 -52.20
C ILE A 10 -56.24 -24.70 -51.47
N SER A 11 -55.93 -25.82 -52.12
CA SER A 11 -55.16 -26.91 -51.50
C SER A 11 -53.72 -26.50 -51.19
N GLU A 12 -53.05 -25.79 -52.10
CA GLU A 12 -51.71 -25.22 -51.85
C GLU A 12 -51.72 -24.20 -50.71
N ARG A 13 -52.74 -23.33 -50.66
CA ARG A 13 -52.87 -22.34 -49.60
C ARG A 13 -53.08 -22.99 -48.23
N VAL A 14 -53.93 -24.01 -48.14
CA VAL A 14 -54.17 -24.75 -46.88
C VAL A 14 -52.90 -25.49 -46.44
N ALA A 15 -52.12 -26.05 -47.36
CA ALA A 15 -50.83 -26.67 -47.05
C ALA A 15 -49.81 -25.64 -46.51
N ARG A 16 -49.67 -24.47 -47.15
CA ARG A 16 -48.80 -23.38 -46.68
C ARG A 16 -49.22 -22.84 -45.31
N GLU A 17 -50.52 -22.69 -45.07
CA GLU A 17 -51.05 -22.25 -43.77
C GLU A 17 -50.77 -23.28 -42.67
N ARG A 18 -50.81 -24.58 -42.99
CA ARG A 18 -50.45 -25.66 -42.07
C ARG A 18 -48.96 -25.65 -41.74
N ASP A 19 -48.09 -25.57 -42.75
CA ASP A 19 -46.63 -25.53 -42.56
C ASP A 19 -46.22 -24.31 -41.72
N LEU A 20 -46.83 -23.14 -42.00
CA LEU A 20 -46.60 -21.92 -41.21
C LEU A 20 -47.02 -22.10 -39.75
N ARG A 21 -48.14 -22.78 -39.51
CA ARG A 21 -48.62 -23.07 -38.15
C ARG A 21 -47.68 -24.00 -37.41
N GLU A 22 -47.21 -25.07 -38.05
CA GLU A 22 -46.24 -26.02 -37.46
C GLU A 22 -44.88 -25.36 -37.18
N ALA A 23 -44.40 -24.51 -38.09
CA ALA A 23 -43.19 -23.73 -37.90
C ALA A 23 -43.33 -22.72 -36.75
N LYS A 24 -44.47 -22.02 -36.65
CA LYS A 24 -44.77 -21.10 -35.55
C LYS A 24 -44.80 -21.81 -34.21
N GLU A 25 -45.49 -22.94 -34.11
CA GLU A 25 -45.53 -23.72 -32.88
C GLU A 25 -44.15 -24.21 -32.45
N THR A 26 -43.31 -24.62 -33.41
CA THR A 26 -41.93 -25.02 -33.15
C THR A 26 -41.09 -23.83 -32.63
N LEU A 27 -41.26 -22.65 -33.22
CA LEU A 27 -40.59 -21.43 -32.77
C LEU A 27 -41.04 -21.05 -31.36
N ASP A 28 -42.34 -21.06 -31.08
CA ASP A 28 -42.90 -20.72 -29.77
C ASP A 28 -42.35 -21.66 -28.69
N ARG A 29 -42.27 -22.97 -28.97
CA ARG A 29 -41.62 -23.95 -28.06
C ARG A 29 -40.14 -23.64 -27.84
N ARG A 30 -39.39 -23.27 -28.88
CA ARG A 30 -37.96 -22.93 -28.78
C ARG A 30 -37.74 -21.64 -27.99
N VAL A 31 -38.58 -20.63 -28.21
CA VAL A 31 -38.54 -19.35 -27.47
C VAL A 31 -38.82 -19.63 -26.00
N ALA A 32 -39.90 -20.35 -25.67
CA ALA A 32 -40.22 -20.71 -24.29
C ALA A 32 -39.06 -21.46 -23.60
N ALA A 33 -38.48 -22.46 -24.26
CA ALA A 33 -37.36 -23.23 -23.72
C ALA A 33 -36.07 -22.41 -23.55
N ARG A 34 -35.84 -21.38 -24.39
CA ARG A 34 -34.69 -20.47 -24.25
C ARG A 34 -34.94 -19.44 -23.14
N THR A 35 -36.14 -18.89 -23.05
CA THR A 35 -36.53 -17.95 -21.99
C THR A 35 -36.38 -18.60 -20.62
N GLU A 36 -36.82 -19.84 -20.46
CA GLU A 36 -36.67 -20.56 -19.19
C GLU A 36 -35.20 -20.85 -18.85
N ARG A 37 -34.39 -21.28 -19.83
CA ARG A 37 -32.94 -21.43 -19.64
C ARG A 37 -32.26 -20.14 -19.22
N LEU A 38 -32.65 -19.01 -19.84
CA LEU A 38 -32.10 -17.70 -19.51
C LEU A 38 -32.52 -17.25 -18.10
N ARG A 39 -33.79 -17.50 -17.71
CA ARG A 39 -34.30 -17.22 -16.38
C ARG A 39 -33.51 -17.98 -15.31
N GLN A 40 -33.32 -19.29 -15.51
CA GLN A 40 -32.52 -20.14 -14.61
C GLN A 40 -31.06 -19.70 -14.54
N ALA A 41 -30.45 -19.34 -15.67
CA ALA A 41 -29.09 -18.82 -15.70
C ALA A 41 -28.96 -17.48 -14.95
N ASN A 42 -29.93 -16.57 -15.13
CA ASN A 42 -29.98 -15.30 -14.42
C ASN A 42 -30.12 -15.49 -12.91
N GLU A 43 -30.99 -16.40 -12.47
CA GLU A 43 -31.16 -16.71 -11.05
C GLU A 43 -29.85 -17.22 -10.44
N ARG A 44 -29.18 -18.17 -11.10
CA ARG A 44 -27.86 -18.68 -10.66
C ARG A 44 -26.81 -17.57 -10.60
N LEU A 45 -26.78 -16.68 -11.59
CA LEU A 45 -25.84 -15.56 -11.61
C LEU A 45 -26.13 -14.57 -10.49
N GLN A 46 -27.39 -14.29 -10.19
CA GLN A 46 -27.77 -13.42 -9.07
C GLN A 46 -27.35 -14.01 -7.73
N GLU A 47 -27.50 -15.32 -7.54
CA GLU A 47 -27.01 -16.02 -6.35
C GLU A 47 -25.48 -15.93 -6.23
N GLU A 48 -24.76 -16.15 -7.32
CA GLU A 48 -23.29 -16.06 -7.35
C GLU A 48 -22.80 -14.63 -7.06
N VAL A 49 -23.44 -13.61 -7.64
CA VAL A 49 -23.14 -12.20 -7.34
C VAL A 49 -23.36 -11.90 -5.87
N LYS A 50 -24.49 -12.33 -5.30
CA LYS A 50 -24.78 -12.15 -3.87
C LYS A 50 -23.76 -12.84 -2.98
N ARG A 51 -23.31 -14.04 -3.37
CA ARG A 51 -22.25 -14.78 -2.67
C ARG A 51 -20.94 -14.00 -2.70
N ARG A 52 -20.52 -13.54 -3.87
CA ARG A 52 -19.28 -12.74 -4.04
C ARG A 52 -19.30 -11.45 -3.24
N GLN A 53 -20.40 -10.71 -3.30
CA GLN A 53 -20.55 -9.46 -2.54
C GLN A 53 -20.42 -9.67 -1.03
N ARG A 54 -20.96 -10.78 -0.49
CA ARG A 54 -20.79 -11.13 0.93
C ARG A 54 -19.34 -11.44 1.28
N THR A 55 -18.65 -12.20 0.44
CA THR A 55 -17.22 -12.52 0.64
C THR A 55 -16.37 -11.26 0.58
N GLU A 56 -16.62 -10.37 -0.38
CA GLU A 56 -15.89 -9.12 -0.52
C GLU A 56 -16.08 -8.18 0.69
N ALA A 57 -17.32 -8.06 1.18
CA ALA A 57 -17.61 -7.31 2.40
C ALA A 57 -16.87 -7.89 3.62
N ALA A 58 -16.92 -9.21 3.80
CA ALA A 58 -16.21 -9.87 4.91
C ALA A 58 -14.69 -9.68 4.83
N LEU A 59 -14.10 -9.75 3.63
CA LEU A 59 -12.68 -9.48 3.43
C LEU A 59 -12.32 -8.02 3.74
N ARG A 60 -13.16 -7.08 3.32
CA ARG A 60 -12.96 -5.66 3.61
C ARG A 60 -12.98 -5.39 5.11
N ASP A 61 -13.95 -5.96 5.83
CA ASP A 61 -14.07 -5.80 7.28
C ASP A 61 -12.90 -6.47 8.02
N ALA A 62 -12.43 -7.63 7.55
CA ALA A 62 -11.27 -8.30 8.13
C ALA A 62 -9.95 -7.55 7.90
N LEU A 63 -9.83 -6.78 6.81
CA LEU A 63 -8.63 -6.01 6.46
C LEU A 63 -8.60 -4.61 7.08
N ALA A 64 -9.77 -4.04 7.42
CA ALA A 64 -9.88 -2.68 7.93
C ALA A 64 -9.02 -2.43 9.20
N PRO A 65 -9.02 -3.30 10.24
CA PRO A 65 -8.19 -3.10 11.42
C PRO A 65 -6.69 -3.05 11.11
N GLY A 66 -6.21 -3.92 10.21
CA GLY A 66 -4.81 -3.94 9.82
C GLY A 66 -4.38 -2.67 9.08
N GLN A 67 -5.27 -2.05 8.31
CA GLN A 67 -4.99 -0.78 7.64
C GLN A 67 -4.92 0.40 8.62
N GLU A 68 -5.77 0.40 9.65
CA GLU A 68 -5.72 1.41 10.72
C GLU A 68 -4.44 1.28 11.56
N ASP A 69 -4.04 0.05 11.90
CA ASP A 69 -2.80 -0.23 12.63
C ASP A 69 -1.56 0.26 11.87
N ILE A 70 -1.48 0.01 10.56
CA ILE A 70 -0.36 0.49 9.72
C ILE A 70 -0.32 2.02 9.75
N ARG A 71 -1.46 2.69 9.56
CA ARG A 71 -1.54 4.16 9.60
C ARG A 71 -1.13 4.74 10.95
N TYR A 72 -1.55 4.10 12.04
CA TYR A 72 -1.20 4.53 13.39
C TYR A 72 0.30 4.34 13.66
N ARG A 73 0.87 3.21 13.23
CA ARG A 73 2.31 2.97 13.30
C ARG A 73 3.12 3.99 12.52
N ASP A 74 2.70 4.31 11.29
CA ASP A 74 3.35 5.35 10.48
C ASP A 74 3.35 6.71 11.18
N PHE A 75 2.23 7.07 11.80
CA PHE A 75 2.11 8.30 12.58
C PHE A 75 3.09 8.31 13.76
N LEU A 76 3.15 7.22 14.54
CA LEU A 76 4.06 7.10 15.68
C LEU A 76 5.54 7.20 15.26
N VAL A 77 5.92 6.56 14.16
CA VAL A 77 7.30 6.63 13.64
C VAL A 77 7.65 8.09 13.29
N ARG A 78 6.76 8.82 12.60
CA ARG A 78 6.97 10.24 12.29
C ARG A 78 7.08 11.09 13.55
N GLU A 79 6.26 10.83 14.56
CA GLU A 79 6.27 11.58 15.82
C GLU A 79 7.58 11.35 16.60
N VAL A 80 8.06 10.11 16.67
CA VAL A 80 9.37 9.80 17.29
C VAL A 80 10.50 10.51 16.55
N HIS A 81 10.49 10.51 15.22
CA HIS A 81 11.49 11.24 14.43
C HIS A 81 11.45 12.75 14.68
N HIS A 82 10.25 13.33 14.71
CA HIS A 82 10.07 14.74 15.03
C HIS A 82 10.59 15.09 16.42
N ARG A 83 10.27 14.27 17.44
CA ARG A 83 10.78 14.47 18.81
C ARG A 83 12.29 14.30 18.91
N ALA A 84 12.88 13.32 18.22
CA ALA A 84 14.32 13.13 18.19
C ALA A 84 15.03 14.35 17.58
N LYS A 85 14.50 14.90 16.48
CA LYS A 85 15.00 16.15 15.90
C LYS A 85 14.92 17.31 16.90
N ASN A 86 13.79 17.46 17.59
CA ASN A 86 13.60 18.52 18.57
C ASN A 86 14.57 18.39 19.76
N ALA A 87 14.78 17.17 20.26
CA ALA A 87 15.73 16.91 21.34
C ALA A 87 17.16 17.25 20.93
N LEU A 88 17.57 16.90 19.71
CA LEU A 88 18.90 17.24 19.18
C LEU A 88 19.06 18.75 19.00
N GLN A 89 18.03 19.45 18.51
CA GLN A 89 18.04 20.91 18.40
C GLN A 89 18.15 21.60 19.76
N LEU A 90 17.43 21.11 20.77
CA LEU A 90 17.51 21.62 22.13
C LEU A 90 18.90 21.39 22.73
N ALA A 91 19.47 20.20 22.55
CA ALA A 91 20.83 19.90 23.00
C ALA A 91 21.87 20.83 22.36
N VAL A 92 21.75 21.10 21.05
CA VAL A 92 22.60 22.07 20.36
C VAL A 92 22.42 23.49 20.91
N ALA A 93 21.19 23.92 21.19
CA ALA A 93 20.93 25.24 21.77
C ALA A 93 21.57 25.39 23.17
N LEU A 94 21.43 24.37 24.03
CA LEU A 94 22.05 24.36 25.35
C LEU A 94 23.57 24.39 25.29
N LEU A 95 24.18 23.58 24.41
CA LEU A 95 25.63 23.58 24.23
C LEU A 95 26.14 24.92 23.66
N SER A 96 25.38 25.53 22.76
CA SER A 96 25.69 26.87 22.25
C SER A 96 25.68 27.89 23.37
N GLU A 97 24.71 27.80 24.29
CA GLU A 97 24.61 28.68 25.45
C GLU A 97 25.82 28.54 26.38
N GLN A 98 26.24 27.30 26.66
CA GLN A 98 27.42 27.01 27.47
C GLN A 98 28.71 27.50 26.79
N ALA A 99 28.82 27.37 25.47
CA ALA A 99 29.99 27.84 24.72
C ALA A 99 30.18 29.36 24.80
N ARG A 100 29.08 30.14 24.89
CA ARG A 100 29.15 31.60 25.10
C ARG A 100 29.69 31.99 26.47
N HIS A 101 29.48 31.15 27.48
CA HIS A 101 29.83 31.42 28.89
C HIS A 101 31.17 30.83 29.33
N VAL A 102 31.88 30.13 28.44
CA VAL A 102 33.19 29.55 28.76
C VAL A 102 34.32 30.46 28.29
N ASP A 103 35.25 30.75 29.21
CA ASP A 103 36.41 31.62 28.93
C ASP A 103 37.55 30.87 28.24
N SER A 104 37.66 29.56 28.46
CA SER A 104 38.71 28.71 27.88
C SER A 104 38.47 28.50 26.37
N PRO A 105 39.40 28.93 25.49
CA PRO A 105 39.28 28.70 24.05
C PRO A 105 39.21 27.21 23.69
N ALA A 106 40.01 26.36 24.35
CA ALA A 106 40.01 24.91 24.13
C ALA A 106 38.66 24.26 24.50
N CYS A 107 38.00 24.74 25.56
CA CYS A 107 36.66 24.26 25.92
C CYS A 107 35.60 24.72 24.90
N ARG A 108 35.73 25.94 24.37
CA ARG A 108 34.83 26.47 23.34
C ARG A 108 34.91 25.64 22.05
N ASP A 109 36.12 25.34 21.60
CA ASP A 109 36.36 24.51 20.41
C ASP A 109 35.77 23.10 20.56
N ALA A 110 35.92 22.50 21.76
CA ALA A 110 35.34 21.20 22.06
C ALA A 110 33.80 21.20 22.02
N LEU A 111 33.16 22.28 22.53
CA LEU A 111 31.70 22.44 22.49
C LEU A 111 31.19 22.69 21.06
N GLU A 112 31.91 23.48 20.26
CA GLU A 112 31.59 23.68 18.85
C GLU A 112 31.69 22.40 18.04
N ALA A 113 32.76 21.61 18.28
CA ALA A 113 32.89 20.29 17.70
C ALA A 113 31.70 19.41 18.08
N ALA A 114 31.33 19.32 19.37
CA ALA A 114 30.20 18.54 19.85
C ALA A 114 28.86 18.94 19.20
N MET A 115 28.57 20.24 19.08
CA MET A 115 27.41 20.74 18.35
C MET A 115 27.42 20.33 16.88
N GLY A 116 28.58 20.39 16.21
CA GLY A 116 28.75 19.90 14.85
C GLY A 116 28.40 18.42 14.70
N ARG A 117 28.81 17.58 15.65
CA ARG A 117 28.46 16.14 15.67
C ARG A 117 26.95 15.94 15.80
N LEU A 118 26.30 16.65 16.72
CA LEU A 118 24.84 16.56 16.93
C LEU A 118 24.03 17.01 15.71
N ARG A 119 24.46 18.08 15.03
CA ARG A 119 23.81 18.56 13.79
C ARG A 119 23.90 17.52 12.66
N ARG A 120 25.04 16.86 12.50
CA ARG A 120 25.21 15.78 11.51
C ARG A 120 24.32 14.57 11.84
N VAL A 121 24.25 14.14 13.10
CA VAL A 121 23.34 13.08 13.55
C VAL A 121 21.87 13.46 13.29
N GLY A 122 21.49 14.71 13.54
CA GLY A 122 20.15 15.23 13.21
C GLY A 122 19.85 15.23 11.70
N GLY A 123 20.86 15.48 10.86
CA GLY A 123 20.74 15.44 9.39
C GLY A 123 20.44 14.03 8.85
N VAL A 124 21.00 12.99 9.46
CA VAL A 124 20.70 11.60 9.12
C VAL A 124 19.26 11.22 9.49
N HIS A 125 18.73 11.76 10.60
CA HIS A 125 17.34 11.54 11.00
C HIS A 125 16.31 12.13 10.01
N ALA A 126 16.61 13.29 9.40
CA ALA A 126 15.73 13.90 8.38
C ALA A 126 15.63 13.07 7.09
N LEU A 127 16.59 12.16 6.87
CA LEU A 127 16.72 11.37 5.66
C LEU A 127 15.75 10.18 5.60
N LEU A 128 15.28 9.73 6.76
CA LEU A 128 14.24 8.71 6.90
C LEU A 128 12.84 9.24 6.51
N THR A 129 12.67 10.56 6.40
CA THR A 129 11.36 11.17 6.24
C THR A 129 10.90 11.33 4.78
N TYR A 130 11.74 11.04 3.77
CA TYR A 130 11.42 11.48 2.39
C TYR A 130 11.74 10.54 1.22
N GLN A 131 12.41 9.40 1.39
CA GLN A 131 12.95 8.67 0.22
C GLN A 131 12.11 7.51 -0.34
N SER A 132 10.97 7.16 0.25
CA SER A 132 10.07 6.22 -0.41
C SER A 132 8.63 6.57 -0.11
N GLY A 133 7.80 6.70 -1.15
CA GLY A 133 6.34 6.77 -1.04
C GLY A 133 5.69 5.57 -0.32
N THR A 134 6.50 4.66 0.21
CA THR A 134 6.17 3.63 1.20
C THR A 134 6.88 3.97 2.53
N PRO A 135 6.14 4.37 3.58
CA PRO A 135 6.68 4.68 4.91
C PRO A 135 7.39 3.49 5.60
N ASP A 136 7.12 2.26 5.16
CA ASP A 136 7.46 1.02 5.86
C ASP A 136 8.80 0.37 5.48
N VAL A 137 9.58 0.94 4.55
CA VAL A 137 10.80 0.29 4.04
C VAL A 137 12.02 1.19 4.19
N ILE A 138 12.81 0.93 5.23
CA ILE A 138 14.14 1.52 5.38
C ILE A 138 15.15 0.57 4.74
N ASP A 139 15.91 1.06 3.74
CA ASP A 139 17.10 0.36 3.26
C ASP A 139 18.20 0.50 4.32
N CYS A 140 18.25 -0.44 5.27
CA CYS A 140 19.20 -0.44 6.37
C CYS A 140 20.66 -0.35 5.91
N PRO A 141 21.12 -1.09 4.88
CA PRO A 141 22.46 -0.91 4.33
C PRO A 141 22.75 0.52 3.88
N ASP A 142 21.85 1.15 3.14
CA ASP A 142 22.09 2.49 2.61
C ASP A 142 22.05 3.56 3.72
N TYR A 143 21.11 3.41 4.66
CA TYR A 143 21.00 4.24 5.85
C TYR A 143 22.26 4.16 6.72
N LEU A 144 22.70 2.94 7.07
CA LEU A 144 23.87 2.74 7.94
C LEU A 144 25.15 3.25 7.27
N ARG A 145 25.35 3.00 5.97
CA ARG A 145 26.49 3.55 5.23
C ARG A 145 26.50 5.07 5.19
N ARG A 146 25.33 5.69 5.07
CA ARG A 146 25.23 7.16 5.04
C ARG A 146 25.46 7.76 6.43
N LEU A 147 24.91 7.14 7.48
CA LEU A 147 25.21 7.49 8.87
C LEU A 147 26.71 7.37 9.17
N CYS A 148 27.34 6.26 8.78
CA CYS A 148 28.76 6.03 9.00
C CYS A 148 29.62 7.05 8.25
N ARG A 149 29.33 7.38 6.99
CA ARG A 149 30.06 8.45 6.27
C ARG A 149 29.98 9.82 6.96
N GLU A 150 28.79 10.19 7.45
CA GLU A 150 28.60 11.42 8.22
C GLU A 150 29.37 11.39 9.55
N MET A 151 29.45 10.23 10.19
CA MET A 151 30.24 10.02 11.42
C MET A 151 31.75 10.02 11.17
N GLU A 152 32.25 9.46 10.07
CA GLU A 152 33.66 9.48 9.68
C GLU A 152 34.15 10.91 9.46
N GLY A 153 33.40 11.72 8.69
CA GLY A 153 33.71 13.14 8.49
C GLY A 153 33.65 13.97 9.77
N SER A 154 32.94 13.47 10.79
CA SER A 154 32.79 14.08 12.10
C SER A 154 33.91 13.72 13.07
N LEU A 155 34.41 12.49 12.99
CA LEU A 155 35.45 11.93 13.84
C LEU A 155 36.86 12.28 13.36
N SER A 156 37.04 12.55 12.07
CA SER A 156 38.35 12.87 11.47
C SER A 156 38.95 14.21 11.90
N LEU A 157 38.25 15.01 12.72
CA LEU A 157 38.72 16.29 13.25
C LEU A 157 39.86 16.15 14.28
N SER A 158 40.12 14.94 14.80
CA SER A 158 41.19 14.67 15.77
C SER A 158 42.53 14.23 15.14
N GLY A 159 42.67 14.27 13.81
CA GLY A 159 43.89 13.85 13.11
C GLY A 159 44.04 12.32 12.94
N GLU A 160 43.21 11.54 13.61
CA GLU A 160 43.09 10.09 13.40
C GLU A 160 42.01 9.78 12.37
N ARG A 161 42.38 9.02 11.32
CA ARG A 161 41.43 8.55 10.31
C ARG A 161 40.64 7.38 10.88
N VAL A 162 39.43 7.65 11.36
CA VAL A 162 38.48 6.60 11.72
C VAL A 162 37.83 6.07 10.45
N THR A 163 38.01 4.78 10.17
CA THR A 163 37.34 4.07 9.07
C THR A 163 36.23 3.22 9.67
N LEU A 164 34.99 3.42 9.25
CA LEU A 164 33.81 2.71 9.73
C LEU A 164 33.39 1.67 8.70
N GLU A 165 33.58 0.39 9.02
CA GLU A 165 33.11 -0.71 8.19
C GLU A 165 31.67 -1.08 8.57
N VAL A 166 30.79 -1.12 7.56
CA VAL A 166 29.37 -1.43 7.74
C VAL A 166 29.06 -2.79 7.16
N ASP A 167 29.02 -3.83 8.01
CA ASP A 167 28.42 -5.13 7.66
C ASP A 167 26.91 -5.06 7.82
N ALA A 168 26.25 -4.51 6.79
CA ALA A 168 24.80 -4.53 6.67
C ALA A 168 24.39 -5.42 5.51
N ARG A 169 23.98 -6.66 5.80
CA ARG A 169 23.34 -7.53 4.81
C ARG A 169 22.02 -6.90 4.34
N ARG A 170 21.71 -6.98 3.04
CA ARG A 170 20.38 -6.64 2.49
C ARG A 170 19.31 -7.51 3.16
N ARG A 171 18.80 -7.06 4.29
CA ARG A 171 17.57 -7.57 4.89
C ARG A 171 16.56 -6.45 4.79
N ARG A 172 15.39 -6.74 4.22
CA ARG A 172 14.20 -5.92 4.48
C ARG A 172 13.92 -6.04 5.97
N CYS A 173 14.36 -5.05 6.74
CA CYS A 173 14.14 -4.99 8.18
C CYS A 173 12.71 -4.52 8.41
N GLY A 174 11.79 -5.47 8.57
CA GLY A 174 10.51 -5.17 9.21
C GLY A 174 10.77 -4.85 10.67
N VAL A 175 10.46 -3.63 11.11
CA VAL A 175 10.54 -3.24 12.52
C VAL A 175 9.44 -4.01 13.26
N ARG A 176 9.79 -5.05 14.00
CA ARG A 176 8.88 -5.76 14.91
C ARG A 176 9.02 -5.17 16.31
N THR A 177 7.99 -4.47 16.77
CA THR A 177 7.88 -4.05 18.18
C THR A 177 7.04 -5.10 18.91
N SER A 178 7.67 -5.98 19.69
CA SER A 178 6.97 -6.85 20.63
C SER A 178 6.80 -6.11 21.96
N TRP A 179 5.57 -5.96 22.41
CA TRP A 179 5.25 -5.42 23.74
C TRP A 179 4.83 -6.58 24.63
N SER A 180 5.67 -6.95 25.60
CA SER A 180 5.26 -7.84 26.70
C SER A 180 4.64 -6.98 27.79
N HIS A 181 3.31 -7.04 27.93
CA HIS A 181 2.66 -6.59 29.16
C HIS A 181 2.88 -7.67 30.21
N SER A 182 3.69 -7.36 31.24
CA SER A 182 3.67 -8.12 32.48
C SER A 182 2.43 -7.68 33.26
N ALA A 183 1.53 -8.62 33.50
CA ALA A 183 0.38 -8.47 34.40
C ALA A 183 0.84 -8.41 35.86
#